data_AF-A0A9C8LHQ8-F1
#
_entry.id   AF-A0A9C8LHQ8-F1
#
_cell.length_a   1.000
_cell.length_b   1.000
_cell.length_c   1.000
_cell.angle_alpha   90.00
_cell.angle_beta   90.00
_cell.angle_gamma   90.00
#
_symmetry.space_group_name_H-M   'P 1'
#
loop_
_entity.id
_entity.type
_entity.pdbx_description
1 polymer ?
#
loop_
_entity_poly.entity_id
_entity_poly.type
_entity_poly.pdbx_seq_one_letter_code
_entity_poly.pdbx_strand_id
1 'polypeptide(L)'
;MTLKIDIQERENELVGKGTIDGIVPFYFKDQGHRWMVRIGPEWILKQNEASVEPSPSPATARSKMYWAIAQYRNHARDHSLGSARPEPGGAGRMAGDAAGA
;
A
#
# COMPACT_ATOMS: atom_id res chain seq x y z
N MET A 1 -3.41 7.76 -14.38
CA MET A 1 -3.38 6.53 -13.57
C MET A 1 -4.37 5.57 -14.15
N THR A 2 -3.94 4.40 -14.56
CA THR A 2 -4.82 3.46 -15.28
C THR A 2 -5.02 2.24 -14.41
N LEU A 3 -6.21 2.13 -13.81
CA LEU A 3 -6.63 0.96 -13.06
C LEU A 3 -7.41 0.05 -14.01
N LYS A 4 -6.84 -1.10 -14.34
CA LYS A 4 -7.54 -2.14 -15.10
C LYS A 4 -7.85 -3.25 -14.13
N ILE A 5 -9.08 -3.28 -13.62
CA ILE A 5 -9.56 -4.33 -12.73
C ILE A 5 -10.84 -4.90 -13.33
N ASP A 6 -10.86 -6.22 -13.50
CA ASP A 6 -12.05 -7.00 -13.74
C ASP A 6 -12.67 -7.39 -12.39
N ILE A 7 -13.94 -7.02 -12.18
CA ILE A 7 -14.69 -7.36 -10.95
C ILE A 7 -15.64 -8.49 -11.29
N GLN A 8 -15.45 -9.62 -10.65
CA GLN A 8 -16.29 -10.80 -10.80
C GLN A 8 -17.16 -10.95 -9.56
N GLU A 9 -18.47 -11.01 -9.78
CA GLU A 9 -19.44 -11.33 -8.74
C GLU A 9 -19.60 -12.85 -8.65
N ARG A 10 -19.47 -13.39 -7.44
CA ARG A 10 -19.72 -14.79 -7.10
C ARG A 10 -20.75 -14.82 -5.99
N GLU A 11 -21.44 -15.95 -5.83
CA GLU A 11 -22.61 -16.10 -4.94
C GLU A 11 -22.46 -15.43 -3.56
N ASN A 12 -21.28 -15.50 -2.93
CA ASN A 12 -21.02 -14.92 -1.62
C ASN A 12 -19.76 -14.04 -1.56
N GLU A 13 -19.18 -13.67 -2.70
CA GLU A 13 -17.95 -12.88 -2.73
C GLU A 13 -17.76 -12.04 -3.98
N LEU A 14 -17.08 -10.92 -3.83
CA LEU A 14 -16.60 -10.09 -4.94
C LEU A 14 -15.10 -10.28 -5.09
N VAL A 15 -14.66 -10.57 -6.31
CA VAL A 15 -13.23 -10.76 -6.62
C VAL A 15 -12.83 -9.75 -7.68
N GLY A 16 -11.86 -8.90 -7.34
CA GLY A 16 -11.24 -7.95 -8.27
C GLY A 16 -9.86 -8.45 -8.69
N LYS A 17 -9.58 -8.55 -9.98
CA LYS A 17 -8.26 -8.94 -10.50
C LYS A 17 -7.79 -7.97 -11.58
N GLY A 18 -6.50 -7.65 -11.58
CA GLY A 18 -5.96 -6.81 -12.64
C GLY A 18 -4.60 -6.22 -12.34
N THR A 19 -4.38 -5.00 -12.81
CA THR A 19 -3.10 -4.28 -12.67
C THR A 19 -3.30 -2.80 -12.36
N ILE A 20 -2.42 -2.26 -11.51
CA ILE A 20 -2.27 -0.81 -11.32
C ILE A 20 -1.19 -0.31 -12.27
N ASP A 21 -1.50 0.76 -13.00
CA ASP A 21 -0.61 1.40 -13.98
C ASP A 21 -0.03 0.42 -15.02
N GLY A 22 -0.74 -0.68 -15.27
CA GLY A 22 -0.40 -1.73 -16.24
C GLY A 22 0.71 -2.69 -15.83
N ILE A 23 1.35 -2.50 -14.67
CA ILE A 23 2.56 -3.24 -14.29
C ILE A 23 2.40 -3.95 -12.95
N VAL A 24 1.76 -3.31 -11.97
CA VAL A 24 1.70 -3.85 -10.60
C VAL A 24 0.49 -4.77 -10.47
N PRO A 25 0.68 -6.08 -10.19
CA PRO A 25 -0.43 -7.01 -10.00
C PRO A 25 -1.37 -6.56 -8.87
N PHE A 26 -2.67 -6.70 -9.10
CA PHE A 26 -3.71 -6.34 -8.16
C PHE A 26 -4.69 -7.50 -7.96
N TYR A 27 -4.96 -7.82 -6.70
CA TYR A 27 -5.97 -8.79 -6.30
C TYR A 27 -6.79 -8.24 -5.13
N PHE A 28 -8.11 -8.34 -5.23
CA PHE A 28 -9.08 -7.96 -4.21
C PHE A 28 -10.07 -9.10 -4.01
N LYS A 29 -10.47 -9.32 -2.75
CA LYS A 29 -11.52 -10.26 -2.38
C LYS A 29 -12.34 -9.70 -1.23
N ASP A 30 -13.66 -9.64 -1.38
CA ASP A 30 -14.62 -9.21 -0.35
C ASP A 30 -15.65 -10.31 -0.11
N GLN A 31 -15.85 -10.68 1.16
CA GLN A 31 -16.82 -11.68 1.61
C GLN A 31 -17.88 -11.05 2.55
N GLY A 32 -18.04 -9.73 2.51
CA GLY A 32 -18.93 -8.97 3.39
C GLY A 32 -18.28 -8.69 4.74
N HIS A 33 -18.20 -9.70 5.61
CA HIS A 33 -17.66 -9.59 6.97
C HIS A 33 -16.12 -9.43 7.02
N ARG A 34 -15.44 -9.74 5.92
CA ARG A 34 -13.98 -9.57 5.79
C ARG A 34 -13.61 -9.34 4.34
N TRP A 35 -12.51 -8.63 4.14
CA TRP A 35 -11.95 -8.41 2.82
C TRP A 35 -10.43 -8.34 2.87
N MET A 36 -9.83 -8.57 1.70
CA MET A 36 -8.38 -8.50 1.54
C MET A 36 -8.00 -7.89 0.20
N VAL A 37 -6.83 -7.25 0.19
CA VAL A 37 -6.15 -6.73 -1.00
C VAL A 37 -4.71 -7.21 -1.01
N ARG A 38 -4.22 -7.57 -2.19
CA ARG A 38 -2.80 -7.78 -2.46
C ARG A 38 -2.39 -6.89 -3.63
N ILE A 39 -1.32 -6.13 -3.43
CA ILE A 39 -0.75 -5.23 -4.44
C ILE A 39 0.72 -5.59 -4.60
N GLY A 40 1.10 -6.02 -5.80
CA GLY A 40 2.44 -6.52 -6.07
C GLY A 40 2.77 -7.82 -5.32
N PRO A 41 4.07 -8.15 -5.23
CA PRO A 41 4.51 -9.41 -4.63
C PRO A 41 4.30 -9.44 -3.11
N GLU A 42 4.59 -8.33 -2.41
CA GLU A 42 4.80 -8.32 -0.96
C GLU A 42 3.71 -7.61 -0.15
N TRP A 43 2.93 -6.69 -0.74
CA TRP A 43 2.00 -5.87 0.05
C TRP A 43 0.62 -6.50 0.13
N ILE A 44 0.18 -6.81 1.36
CA ILE A 44 -1.11 -7.43 1.65
C ILE A 44 -1.81 -6.66 2.76
N LEU A 45 -3.08 -6.32 2.55
CA LEU A 45 -3.97 -5.74 3.55
C LEU A 45 -5.17 -6.67 3.77
N LYS A 46 -5.47 -6.97 5.03
CA LYS A 46 -6.63 -7.78 5.43
C LYS A 46 -7.40 -7.02 6.49
N GLN A 47 -8.71 -6.91 6.33
CA GLN A 47 -9.59 -6.21 7.26
C GLN A 47 -10.80 -7.08 7.58
N ASN A 48 -11.21 -7.07 8.85
CA ASN A 48 -12.48 -7.62 9.30
C ASN A 48 -13.43 -6.46 9.58
N GLU A 49 -14.68 -6.60 9.16
CA GLU A 49 -15.72 -5.60 9.40
C GLU A 49 -16.61 -6.07 10.56
N ALA A 50 -16.80 -5.18 11.54
CA ALA A 50 -17.61 -5.48 12.72
C ALA A 50 -19.11 -5.60 12.39
N SER A 51 -19.54 -4.99 11.28
CA SER A 51 -20.90 -5.09 10.76
C SER A 51 -20.96 -6.12 9.65
N VAL A 52 -21.89 -7.06 9.79
CA VAL A 52 -22.27 -7.99 8.72
C VAL A 52 -23.11 -7.21 7.71
N GLU A 53 -22.46 -6.54 6.75
CA GLU A 53 -23.20 -6.16 5.53
C GLU A 53 -23.77 -7.47 4.94
N PRO A 54 -25.07 -7.51 4.61
CA PRO A 54 -25.74 -8.75 4.23
C PRO A 54 -25.19 -9.37 2.94
N SER A 55 -24.47 -8.60 2.12
CA SER A 55 -23.72 -9.08 0.98
C SER A 55 -22.71 -8.00 0.52
N PRO A 56 -21.52 -8.39 0.01
CA PRO A 56 -20.58 -7.43 -0.54
C PRO A 56 -21.17 -6.78 -1.80
N SER A 57 -21.20 -5.44 -1.85
CA SER A 57 -21.69 -4.69 -3.02
C SER A 57 -20.55 -4.20 -3.92
N PRO A 58 -20.74 -4.10 -5.25
CA PRO A 58 -19.71 -3.58 -6.15
C PRO A 58 -19.29 -2.15 -5.83
N ALA A 59 -20.21 -1.32 -5.31
CA ALA A 59 -19.91 0.04 -4.91
C ALA A 59 -18.98 0.08 -3.69
N THR A 60 -19.31 -0.68 -2.64
CA THR A 60 -18.49 -0.80 -1.42
C THR A 60 -17.12 -1.40 -1.75
N ALA A 61 -17.08 -2.45 -2.58
CA ALA A 61 -15.85 -3.07 -3.03
C ALA A 61 -14.93 -2.07 -3.76
N ARG A 62 -15.50 -1.25 -4.67
CA ARG A 62 -14.72 -0.19 -5.35
C ARG A 62 -14.13 0.81 -4.37
N SER A 63 -14.90 1.28 -3.40
CA SER A 63 -14.41 2.19 -2.36
C SER A 63 -13.27 1.56 -1.56
N LYS A 64 -13.41 0.30 -1.13
CA LYS A 64 -12.36 -0.47 -0.44
C LYS A 64 -11.09 -0.60 -1.30
N MET A 65 -11.24 -0.91 -2.59
CA MET A 65 -10.12 -0.99 -3.53
C MET A 65 -9.37 0.33 -3.67
N TYR A 66 -10.07 1.45 -3.89
CA TYR A 66 -9.44 2.77 -3.99
C TYR A 66 -8.72 3.18 -2.71
N TRP A 67 -9.33 2.92 -1.56
CA TRP A 67 -8.71 3.16 -0.27
C TRP A 67 -7.42 2.35 -0.09
N ALA A 68 -7.44 1.05 -0.41
CA ALA A 68 -6.26 0.19 -0.31
C ALA A 68 -5.12 0.64 -1.26
N ILE A 69 -5.46 1.12 -2.45
CA ILE A 69 -4.49 1.69 -3.40
C ILE A 69 -3.84 2.96 -2.83
N ALA A 70 -4.62 3.83 -2.18
CA ALA A 70 -4.07 5.01 -1.51
C ALA A 70 -3.11 4.62 -0.37
N GLN A 71 -3.46 3.64 0.45
CA GLN A 71 -2.61 3.12 1.52
C GLN A 71 -1.30 2.55 0.99
N TYR A 72 -1.36 1.72 -0.05
CA TYR A 72 -0.16 1.16 -0.69
C TYR A 72 0.78 2.25 -1.20
N ARG A 73 0.24 3.34 -1.78
CA ARG A 73 1.06 4.45 -2.27
C ARG A 73 1.76 5.22 -1.17
N ASN A 74 1.07 5.46 -0.05
CA ASN A 74 1.68 6.11 1.11
C ASN A 74 2.81 5.24 1.65
N HIS A 75 2.56 3.94 1.83
CA HIS A 75 3.58 2.97 2.23
C HIS A 75 4.78 2.95 1.27
N ALA A 76 4.54 2.90 -0.05
CA ALA A 76 5.61 2.89 -1.05
C ALA A 76 6.45 4.19 -1.01
N ARG A 77 5.81 5.35 -0.79
CA ARG A 77 6.52 6.63 -0.62
C ARG A 77 7.39 6.63 0.63
N ASP A 78 6.86 6.18 1.76
CA ASP A 78 7.60 6.15 3.03
C ASP A 78 8.82 5.21 2.94
N HIS A 79 8.66 4.05 2.28
CA HIS A 79 9.78 3.14 2.02
C HIS A 79 10.81 3.72 1.05
N SER A 80 10.38 4.50 0.05
CA SER A 80 11.28 5.19 -0.88
C SER A 80 12.05 6.31 -0.18
N LEU A 81 11.40 7.03 0.74
CA LEU A 81 11.99 8.11 1.52
C LEU A 81 12.88 7.59 2.66
N GLY A 82 12.63 6.38 3.18
CA GLY A 82 13.46 5.70 4.16
C GLY A 82 14.86 5.34 3.65
N SER A 83 15.05 5.21 2.34
CA SER A 83 16.36 5.04 1.70
C SER A 83 17.12 6.34 1.44
N ALA A 84 16.49 7.50 1.63
CA ALA A 84 17.08 8.82 1.43
C ALA A 84 17.44 9.51 2.76
N ARG A 85 17.79 8.74 3.80
CA ARG A 85 18.36 9.32 5.01
C ARG A 85 19.84 9.61 4.75
N PRO A 86 20.28 10.88 4.64
CA PRO A 86 21.71 11.16 4.62
C PRO A 86 22.30 10.65 5.94
N GLU A 87 23.34 9.82 5.84
CA GLU A 87 24.09 9.41 7.01
C GLU A 87 24.64 10.64 7.73
N PRO A 88 24.60 10.71 9.07
CA PRO A 88 25.30 11.76 9.80
C PRO A 88 26.78 11.41 9.88
N GLY A 89 27.54 11.75 8.83
CA GLY A 89 29.00 11.82 8.86
C GLY A 89 29.42 13.19 8.35
N GLY A 90 30.16 14.04 9.06
CA GLY A 90 31.24 13.76 9.98
C GLY A 90 32.46 14.53 9.48
N ALA A 91 32.64 15.78 9.92
CA ALA A 91 33.90 16.52 9.82
C ALA A 91 33.80 17.78 10.69
N GLY A 92 34.78 18.02 11.55
CA GLY A 92 34.89 19.28 12.30
C GLY A 92 35.37 19.18 13.75
N ARG A 93 35.95 18.06 14.19
CA ARG A 93 36.73 18.05 15.43
C ARG A 93 38.13 18.59 15.12
N MET A 94 38.28 19.91 15.05
CA MET A 94 39.61 20.54 15.11
C MET A 94 40.08 20.51 16.58
N ALA A 95 40.87 19.50 16.90
CA ALA A 95 41.87 19.59 17.95
C ALA A 95 43.23 19.59 17.24
N GLY A 96 44.06 20.59 17.53
CA GLY A 96 45.38 20.75 16.93
C GLY A 96 46.05 22.03 17.40
N ASP A 97 46.72 21.91 18.54
CA ASP A 97 47.71 22.84 19.12
C ASP A 97 48.70 23.44 18.11
N ALA A 98 49.15 24.68 18.39
CA ALA A 98 50.55 24.97 18.80
C ALA A 98 51.03 26.41 18.46
N ALA A 99 51.49 27.10 19.52
CA ALA A 99 52.68 27.96 19.65
C ALA A 99 52.96 29.17 18.71
N GLY A 100 53.13 30.33 19.36
CA GLY A 100 54.38 31.12 19.28
C GLY A 100 54.38 32.40 18.43
N ALA A 101 54.32 33.56 19.10
CA ALA A 101 55.25 34.70 19.01
C ALA A 101 54.74 35.85 19.89
#